data_AF-A0A2V2BRD9-F1
#
_entry.id   AF-A0A2V2BRD9-F1
#
_cell.length_a   1.000
_cell.length_b   1.000
_cell.length_c   1.000
_cell.angle_alpha   90.00
_cell.angle_beta   90.00
_cell.angle_gamma   90.00
#
_symmetry.space_group_name_H-M   'P 1'
#
loop_
_entity.id
_entity.type
_entity.pdbx_description
1 polymer ?
#
loop_
_entity_poly.entity_id
_entity_poly.type
_entity_poly.pdbx_seq_one_letter_code
_entity_poly.pdbx_strand_id
1 'polypeptide(L)'
;MRTAILIAAAVCAAAPIFAQTSREPRAGDIVRQGDSVYYLVRVFSTPEQNAAFQRDLDIMRRHATAIDKCKLRLKEIADAEKTFEKDPKKLESLAADKKKISAALDRLVKDFSTNEEAMKKLYGFVSNRDYRVTYDESNICVPLTNDELSELKSKDGQKLDPLKIVTRGNTSLYVLKNISGARANEQLQRMLGFTISRKNEIEKLRGELAKTVDPQAQLKISASISAAEKAMQENEEKLRKTYGIDKNQNYSVEISKSKMYLIITPEEERELRAKFGG
;
A
#
# COMPACT_ATOMS: atom_id res chain seq x y z
N MET A 1 7.48 -11.88 -19.37
CA MET A 1 6.16 -11.57 -18.80
C MET A 1 6.32 -10.42 -17.83
N ARG A 2 5.77 -9.25 -18.17
CA ARG A 2 5.73 -8.09 -17.28
C ARG A 2 4.56 -8.29 -16.32
N THR A 3 4.81 -8.86 -15.15
CA THR A 3 3.85 -8.82 -14.04
C THR A 3 4.05 -7.49 -13.30
N ALA A 4 3.68 -6.40 -13.96
CA ALA A 4 3.45 -5.15 -13.27
C ALA A 4 2.14 -5.32 -12.50
N ILE A 5 2.22 -5.72 -11.23
CA ILE A 5 1.09 -5.63 -10.30
C ILE A 5 0.89 -4.14 -10.02
N LEU A 6 0.19 -3.47 -10.92
CA LEU A 6 -0.36 -2.14 -10.70
C LEU A 6 -1.56 -2.32 -9.79
N ILE A 7 -1.34 -2.29 -8.48
CA ILE A 7 -2.39 -1.85 -7.57
C ILE A 7 -2.48 -0.34 -7.78
N ALA A 8 -3.20 0.04 -8.83
CA ALA A 8 -3.50 1.43 -9.10
C ALA A 8 -4.36 1.92 -7.94
N ALA A 9 -3.81 2.80 -7.11
CA ALA A 9 -4.61 3.82 -6.45
C ALA A 9 -5.11 4.75 -7.56
N ALA A 10 -6.08 4.28 -8.34
CA ALA A 10 -6.66 5.05 -9.43
C ALA A 10 -7.44 6.21 -8.82
N VAL A 11 -6.79 7.37 -8.74
CA VAL A 11 -7.42 8.67 -8.62
C VAL A 11 -8.01 8.97 -9.99
N CYS A 12 -9.34 8.88 -10.16
CA CYS A 12 -10.10 9.78 -11.04
C CYS A 12 -11.62 9.63 -10.92
N ALA A 13 -12.26 10.81 -10.94
CA ALA A 13 -13.60 11.23 -11.33
C ALA A 13 -14.85 10.46 -10.86
N ALA A 14 -15.77 11.23 -10.26
CA ALA A 14 -17.06 10.83 -9.72
C ALA A 14 -18.10 10.51 -10.81
N ALA A 15 -18.97 9.54 -10.51
CA ALA A 15 -20.37 9.55 -10.88
C ALA A 15 -21.18 8.84 -9.77
N PRO A 16 -22.25 9.44 -9.23
CA PRO A 16 -23.09 8.83 -8.22
C PRO A 16 -24.25 8.10 -8.88
N ILE A 17 -24.42 6.79 -8.70
CA ILE A 17 -25.75 6.17 -8.78
C ILE A 17 -25.84 5.07 -7.72
N PHE A 18 -26.46 5.42 -6.60
CA PHE A 18 -27.14 4.45 -5.74
C PHE A 18 -28.40 3.99 -6.49
N ALA A 19 -28.51 2.70 -6.80
CA ALA A 19 -29.78 2.00 -6.81
C ALA A 19 -29.57 0.48 -6.81
N GLN A 20 -30.23 -0.18 -5.86
CA GLN A 20 -30.36 -1.64 -5.66
C GLN A 20 -29.30 -2.35 -4.79
N THR A 21 -29.25 -2.00 -3.50
CA THR A 21 -29.64 -2.90 -2.39
C THR A 21 -29.64 -2.10 -1.09
N SER A 22 -30.72 -2.17 -0.30
CA SER A 22 -30.83 -1.54 1.03
C SER A 22 -29.95 -2.20 2.11
N ARG A 23 -29.20 -3.25 1.75
CA ARG A 23 -28.23 -3.92 2.63
C ARG A 23 -26.81 -3.55 2.23
N GLU A 24 -25.95 -3.45 3.23
CA GLU A 24 -24.52 -3.27 3.00
C GLU A 24 -23.95 -4.43 2.15
N PRO A 25 -23.09 -4.15 1.14
CA PRO A 25 -22.46 -5.18 0.32
C PRO A 25 -21.69 -6.20 1.17
N ARG A 26 -21.84 -7.48 0.83
CA ARG A 26 -21.21 -8.64 1.47
C ARG A 26 -20.31 -9.37 0.48
N ALA A 27 -19.37 -10.16 1.00
CA ALA A 27 -18.55 -11.03 0.17
C ALA A 27 -19.44 -11.92 -0.72
N GLY A 28 -19.14 -11.98 -2.01
CA GLY A 28 -19.96 -12.62 -3.05
C GLY A 28 -20.83 -11.66 -3.87
N ASP A 29 -21.08 -10.43 -3.38
CA ASP A 29 -21.92 -9.48 -4.11
C ASP A 29 -21.18 -8.92 -5.34
N ILE A 30 -21.93 -8.75 -6.45
CA ILE A 30 -21.46 -8.08 -7.67
C ILE A 30 -21.96 -6.65 -7.68
N VAL A 31 -21.05 -5.68 -7.84
CA VAL A 31 -21.34 -4.25 -7.84
C VAL A 31 -20.86 -3.64 -9.16
N ARG A 32 -21.66 -2.76 -9.75
CA ARG A 32 -21.29 -2.00 -10.95
C ARG A 32 -20.99 -0.56 -10.56
N GLN A 33 -19.90 -0.01 -11.09
CA GLN A 33 -19.57 1.41 -10.95
C GLN A 33 -18.97 1.91 -12.25
N GLY A 34 -19.67 2.81 -12.94
CA GLY A 34 -19.36 3.17 -14.31
C GLY A 34 -19.39 1.94 -15.22
N ASP A 35 -18.38 1.80 -16.09
CA ASP A 35 -18.24 0.67 -17.01
C ASP A 35 -17.57 -0.56 -16.37
N SER A 36 -17.16 -0.45 -15.11
CA SER A 36 -16.46 -1.53 -14.40
C SER A 36 -17.41 -2.38 -13.56
N VAL A 37 -17.21 -3.69 -13.62
CA VAL A 37 -17.90 -4.68 -12.78
C VAL A 37 -16.94 -5.20 -11.73
N TYR A 38 -17.40 -5.19 -10.48
CA TYR A 38 -16.62 -5.55 -9.31
C TYR A 38 -17.28 -6.71 -8.58
N TYR A 39 -16.50 -7.72 -8.24
CA TYR A 39 -16.92 -8.80 -7.35
C TYR A 39 -16.33 -8.57 -5.96
N LEU A 40 -17.16 -8.46 -4.93
CA LEU A 40 -16.71 -8.24 -3.56
C LEU A 40 -16.12 -9.55 -3.01
N VAL A 41 -14.81 -9.61 -2.87
CA VAL A 41 -14.08 -10.81 -2.42
C VAL A 41 -14.06 -10.89 -0.90
N ARG A 42 -13.75 -9.78 -0.24
CA ARG A 42 -13.53 -9.76 1.20
C ARG A 42 -13.93 -8.44 1.83
N VAL A 43 -14.54 -8.52 3.01
CA VAL A 43 -14.71 -7.38 3.92
C VAL A 43 -13.76 -7.57 5.10
N PHE A 44 -12.94 -6.57 5.37
CA PHE A 44 -12.08 -6.50 6.55
C PHE A 44 -12.75 -5.56 7.54
N SER A 45 -13.10 -6.08 8.72
CA SER A 45 -13.95 -5.38 9.69
C SER A 45 -13.22 -4.93 10.95
N THR A 46 -11.90 -5.14 11.02
CA THR A 46 -11.07 -4.64 12.13
C THR A 46 -9.73 -4.06 11.64
N PRO A 47 -9.10 -3.18 12.42
CA PRO A 47 -7.73 -2.72 12.18
C PRO A 47 -6.71 -3.84 12.01
N GLU A 48 -6.80 -4.90 12.81
CA GLU A 48 -5.87 -6.01 12.79
C GLU A 48 -5.97 -6.81 11.49
N GLN A 49 -7.19 -7.05 11.01
CA GLN A 49 -7.43 -7.72 9.73
C GLN A 49 -6.87 -6.90 8.56
N ASN A 50 -7.10 -5.59 8.57
CA ASN A 50 -6.57 -4.69 7.55
C ASN A 50 -5.03 -4.66 7.58
N ALA A 51 -4.44 -4.52 8.77
CA ALA A 51 -2.98 -4.49 8.93
C ALA A 51 -2.34 -5.83 8.52
N ALA A 52 -2.94 -6.96 8.84
CA ALA A 52 -2.46 -8.28 8.40
C ALA A 52 -2.46 -8.39 6.88
N PHE A 53 -3.58 -8.07 6.23
CA PHE A 53 -3.68 -8.11 4.77
C PHE A 53 -2.66 -7.19 4.09
N GLN A 54 -2.49 -5.95 4.57
CA GLN A 54 -1.50 -5.03 4.00
C GLN A 54 -0.06 -5.54 4.17
N ARG A 55 0.28 -6.11 5.34
CA ARG A 55 1.61 -6.71 5.55
C ARG A 55 1.87 -7.87 4.58
N ASP A 56 0.91 -8.77 4.43
CA ASP A 56 1.07 -9.93 3.54
C ASP A 56 1.16 -9.50 2.07
N LEU A 57 0.37 -8.50 1.69
CA LEU A 57 0.43 -7.88 0.36
C LEU A 57 1.80 -7.23 0.09
N ASP A 58 2.38 -6.55 1.07
CA ASP A 58 3.71 -5.96 0.95
C ASP A 58 4.81 -7.02 0.85
N ILE A 59 4.68 -8.14 1.55
CA ILE A 59 5.58 -9.30 1.40
C ILE A 59 5.53 -9.81 -0.05
N MET A 60 4.32 -10.01 -0.60
CA MET A 60 4.13 -10.44 -1.99
C MET A 60 4.78 -9.47 -2.98
N ARG A 61 4.57 -8.16 -2.81
CA ARG A 61 5.18 -7.11 -3.66
C ARG A 61 6.70 -7.11 -3.58
N ARG A 62 7.27 -7.27 -2.38
CA ARG A 62 8.73 -7.33 -2.18
C ARG A 62 9.33 -8.55 -2.87
N HIS A 63 8.68 -9.72 -2.74
CA HIS A 63 9.12 -10.94 -3.42
C HIS A 63 9.04 -10.78 -4.94
N ALA A 64 7.93 -10.27 -5.48
CA ALA A 64 7.80 -10.00 -6.92
C ALA A 64 8.92 -9.07 -7.44
N THR A 65 9.18 -7.98 -6.72
CA THR A 65 10.26 -7.03 -7.07
C THR A 65 11.63 -7.70 -7.03
N ALA A 66 11.89 -8.56 -6.04
CA ALA A 66 13.16 -9.28 -5.93
C ALA A 66 13.32 -10.31 -7.06
N ILE A 67 12.25 -11.03 -7.42
CA ILE A 67 12.21 -11.96 -8.56
C ILE A 67 12.57 -11.23 -9.86
N ASP A 68 11.97 -10.07 -10.10
CA ASP A 68 12.23 -9.28 -11.31
C ASP A 68 13.68 -8.77 -11.36
N LYS A 69 14.25 -8.38 -10.22
CA LYS A 69 15.68 -8.03 -10.11
C LYS A 69 16.58 -9.22 -10.43
N CYS A 70 16.28 -10.41 -9.92
CA CYS A 70 17.05 -11.62 -10.25
C CYS A 70 16.96 -11.95 -11.75
N LYS A 71 15.77 -11.88 -12.35
CA LYS A 71 15.58 -12.10 -13.80
C LYS A 71 16.37 -11.09 -14.63
N LEU A 72 16.36 -9.82 -14.24
CA LEU A 72 17.14 -8.78 -14.89
C LEU A 72 18.64 -9.07 -14.80
N ARG A 73 19.13 -9.42 -13.61
CA ARG A 73 20.55 -9.74 -13.40
C ARG A 73 20.99 -10.96 -14.21
N LEU A 74 20.17 -12.00 -14.31
CA LEU A 74 20.47 -13.17 -15.15
C LEU A 74 20.57 -12.79 -16.63
N LYS A 75 19.74 -11.86 -17.10
CA LYS A 75 19.83 -11.32 -18.46
C LYS A 75 21.14 -10.55 -18.66
N GLU A 76 21.49 -9.67 -17.72
CA GLU A 76 22.77 -8.93 -17.77
C GLU A 76 23.98 -9.86 -17.79
N ILE A 77 23.96 -10.95 -17.01
CA ILE A 77 25.02 -11.96 -17.02
C ILE A 77 25.10 -12.64 -18.38
N ALA A 78 23.96 -13.03 -18.97
CA ALA A 78 23.94 -13.66 -20.30
C ALA A 78 24.49 -12.73 -21.40
N ASP A 79 24.24 -11.43 -21.30
CA ASP A 79 24.80 -10.44 -22.23
C ASP A 79 26.30 -10.20 -21.97
N ALA A 80 26.74 -10.22 -20.71
CA ALA A 80 28.15 -10.13 -20.34
C ALA A 80 28.96 -11.38 -20.78
N GLU A 81 28.39 -12.58 -20.68
CA GLU A 81 29.00 -13.84 -21.16
C GLU A 81 29.39 -13.73 -22.64
N LYS A 82 28.54 -13.12 -23.47
CA LYS A 82 28.84 -12.85 -24.90
C LYS A 82 29.96 -11.82 -25.09
N THR A 83 30.03 -10.82 -24.21
CA THR A 83 31.03 -9.74 -24.30
C THR A 83 32.43 -10.23 -23.89
N PHE A 84 32.51 -11.16 -22.94
CA PHE A 84 33.76 -11.66 -22.37
C PHE A 84 34.11 -13.09 -22.80
N GLU A 85 33.61 -13.55 -23.95
CA GLU A 85 33.79 -14.92 -24.46
C GLU A 85 35.25 -15.39 -24.50
N LYS A 86 36.20 -14.45 -24.65
CA LYS A 86 37.65 -14.73 -24.71
C LYS A 86 38.41 -14.50 -23.40
N ASP A 87 37.72 -14.19 -22.29
CA ASP A 87 38.32 -13.95 -20.97
C ASP A 87 37.84 -15.02 -19.97
N PRO A 88 38.59 -16.14 -19.83
CA PRO A 88 38.20 -17.26 -18.98
C PRO A 88 37.95 -16.89 -17.52
N LYS A 89 38.71 -15.93 -16.97
CA LYS A 89 38.56 -15.50 -15.58
C LYS A 89 37.23 -14.76 -15.36
N LYS A 90 36.83 -13.93 -16.33
CA LYS A 90 35.51 -13.27 -16.27
C LYS A 90 34.38 -14.26 -16.46
N LEU A 91 34.51 -15.23 -17.36
CA LEU A 91 33.51 -16.27 -17.56
C LEU A 91 33.31 -17.12 -16.29
N GLU A 92 34.38 -17.48 -15.59
CA GLU A 92 34.30 -18.20 -14.32
C GLU A 92 33.56 -17.38 -13.24
N SER A 93 33.88 -16.09 -13.13
CA SER A 93 33.19 -15.18 -12.21
C SER A 93 31.70 -15.02 -12.54
N LEU A 94 31.36 -14.88 -13.82
CA LEU A 94 29.97 -14.78 -14.29
C LEU A 94 29.21 -16.09 -14.04
N ALA A 95 29.82 -17.25 -14.24
CA ALA A 95 29.21 -18.54 -13.95
C ALA A 95 28.88 -18.71 -12.45
N ALA A 96 29.80 -18.26 -11.57
CA ALA A 96 29.56 -18.25 -10.12
C ALA A 96 28.41 -17.31 -9.73
N ASP A 97 28.36 -16.09 -10.29
CA ASP A 97 27.27 -15.13 -10.06
C ASP A 97 25.93 -15.69 -10.58
N LYS A 98 25.91 -16.26 -11.80
CA LYS A 98 24.74 -16.91 -12.40
C LYS A 98 24.17 -18.00 -11.52
N LYS A 99 25.03 -18.87 -10.98
CA LYS A 99 24.63 -19.95 -10.06
C LYS A 99 24.00 -19.38 -8.80
N LYS A 100 24.61 -18.35 -8.19
CA LYS A 100 24.10 -17.69 -6.98
C LYS A 100 22.74 -17.02 -7.23
N ILE A 101 22.61 -16.26 -8.31
CA ILE A 101 21.38 -15.54 -8.65
C ILE A 101 20.26 -16.51 -9.05
N SER A 102 20.58 -17.60 -9.76
CA SER A 102 19.59 -18.63 -10.11
C SER A 102 19.06 -19.33 -8.86
N ALA A 103 19.93 -19.73 -7.93
CA ALA A 103 19.50 -20.34 -6.67
C ALA A 103 18.64 -19.38 -5.81
N ALA A 104 18.98 -18.08 -5.79
CA ALA A 104 18.18 -17.06 -5.13
C ALA A 104 16.81 -16.89 -5.79
N LEU A 105 16.76 -16.88 -7.14
CA LEU A 105 15.52 -16.81 -7.90
C LEU A 105 14.61 -18.00 -7.60
N ASP A 106 15.14 -19.23 -7.63
CA ASP A 106 14.36 -20.44 -7.36
C ASP A 106 13.73 -20.42 -5.97
N ARG A 107 14.50 -19.98 -4.96
CA ARG A 107 13.98 -19.79 -3.60
C ARG A 107 12.88 -18.75 -3.56
N LEU A 108 13.09 -17.57 -4.15
CA LEU A 108 12.10 -16.49 -4.16
C LEU A 108 10.80 -16.91 -4.86
N VAL A 109 10.89 -17.63 -5.98
CA VAL A 109 9.73 -18.16 -6.71
C VAL A 109 8.95 -19.17 -5.86
N LYS A 110 9.64 -20.07 -5.16
CA LYS A 110 9.02 -21.02 -4.24
C LYS A 110 8.31 -20.31 -3.07
N ASP A 111 8.98 -19.34 -2.46
CA ASP A 111 8.43 -18.56 -1.35
C ASP A 111 7.23 -17.72 -1.81
N PHE A 112 7.30 -17.11 -3.00
CA PHE A 112 6.19 -16.38 -3.60
C PHE A 112 4.98 -17.28 -3.85
N SER A 113 5.17 -18.47 -4.45
CA SER A 113 4.08 -19.42 -4.69
C SER A 113 3.44 -19.91 -3.38
N THR A 114 4.26 -20.17 -2.35
CA THR A 114 3.75 -20.55 -1.02
C THR A 114 2.90 -19.43 -0.41
N ASN A 115 3.37 -18.19 -0.50
CA ASN A 115 2.64 -17.04 -0.01
C ASN A 115 1.38 -16.75 -0.83
N GLU A 116 1.41 -16.97 -2.15
CA GLU A 116 0.24 -16.81 -3.02
C GLU A 116 -0.89 -17.78 -2.63
N GLU A 117 -0.58 -19.05 -2.38
CA GLU A 117 -1.57 -20.01 -1.90
C GLU A 117 -2.13 -19.63 -0.52
N ALA A 118 -1.28 -19.10 0.37
CA ALA A 118 -1.73 -18.57 1.65
C ALA A 118 -2.67 -17.35 1.46
N MET A 119 -2.31 -16.40 0.58
CA MET A 119 -3.12 -15.23 0.25
C MET A 119 -4.47 -15.62 -0.34
N LYS A 120 -4.50 -16.62 -1.23
CA LYS A 120 -5.72 -17.16 -1.81
C LYS A 120 -6.61 -17.78 -0.74
N LYS A 121 -6.05 -18.58 0.16
CA LYS A 121 -6.80 -19.25 1.24
C LYS A 121 -7.34 -18.25 2.28
N LEU A 122 -6.53 -17.29 2.70
CA LEU A 122 -6.88 -16.35 3.76
C LEU A 122 -7.82 -15.24 3.27
N TYR A 123 -7.58 -14.74 2.06
CA TYR A 123 -8.19 -13.51 1.57
C TYR A 123 -8.98 -13.67 0.27
N GLY A 124 -8.85 -14.80 -0.45
CA GLY A 124 -9.36 -14.93 -1.82
C GLY A 124 -8.55 -14.11 -2.83
N PHE A 125 -7.32 -13.73 -2.49
CA PHE A 125 -6.44 -12.92 -3.31
C PHE A 125 -5.56 -13.79 -4.22
N VAL A 126 -5.42 -13.40 -5.49
CA VAL A 126 -4.56 -14.06 -6.48
C VAL A 126 -3.70 -13.00 -7.17
N SER A 127 -2.39 -13.21 -7.28
CA SER A 127 -1.46 -12.14 -7.65
C SER A 127 -1.58 -11.65 -9.09
N ASN A 128 -2.19 -12.45 -9.97
CA ASN A 128 -2.38 -12.16 -11.39
C ASN A 128 -3.72 -11.48 -11.73
N ARG A 129 -4.42 -10.94 -10.73
CA ARG A 129 -5.71 -10.27 -10.89
C ARG A 129 -5.65 -8.84 -10.38
N ASP A 130 -6.50 -7.99 -10.94
CA ASP A 130 -6.63 -6.60 -10.52
C ASP A 130 -7.66 -6.45 -9.41
N TYR A 131 -7.25 -5.80 -8.32
CA TYR A 131 -8.10 -5.56 -7.17
C TYR A 131 -8.21 -4.08 -6.87
N ARG A 132 -9.38 -3.69 -6.36
CA ARG A 132 -9.63 -2.38 -5.76
C ARG A 132 -9.97 -2.54 -4.30
N VAL A 133 -9.25 -1.81 -3.44
CA VAL A 133 -9.59 -1.71 -2.01
C VAL A 133 -10.28 -0.38 -1.77
N THR A 134 -11.44 -0.40 -1.12
CA THR A 134 -12.11 0.80 -0.63
C THR A 134 -12.13 0.80 0.88
N TYR A 135 -11.95 1.98 1.48
CA TYR A 135 -11.96 2.16 2.92
C TYR A 135 -13.28 2.80 3.33
N ASP A 136 -14.00 2.13 4.21
CA ASP A 136 -15.28 2.62 4.71
C ASP A 136 -15.11 3.35 6.04
N GLU A 137 -14.17 2.90 6.87
CA GLU A 137 -13.90 3.50 8.18
C GLU A 137 -12.41 3.52 8.48
N SER A 138 -11.92 4.65 9.00
CA SER A 138 -10.57 4.81 9.53
C SER A 138 -10.60 5.55 10.87
N ASN A 139 -9.62 5.29 11.71
CA ASN A 139 -9.38 6.00 12.95
C ASN A 139 -8.08 6.79 12.84
N ILE A 140 -8.12 8.06 13.22
CA ILE A 140 -6.94 8.84 13.55
C ILE A 140 -6.65 8.61 15.02
N CYS A 141 -5.48 8.05 15.28
CA CYS A 141 -5.06 7.58 16.58
C CYS A 141 -3.81 8.34 17.02
N VAL A 142 -3.76 8.75 18.28
CA VAL A 142 -2.58 9.39 18.88
C VAL A 142 -2.00 8.47 19.96
N PRO A 143 -0.69 8.26 20.02
CA PRO A 143 -0.09 7.43 21.05
C PRO A 143 -0.18 8.11 22.41
N LEU A 144 -0.52 7.32 23.43
CA LEU A 144 -0.56 7.76 24.82
C LEU A 144 0.75 7.40 25.53
N THR A 145 1.21 8.29 26.41
CA THR A 145 2.23 7.93 27.40
C THR A 145 1.63 7.09 28.53
N ASN A 146 2.47 6.46 29.34
CA ASN A 146 2.02 5.72 30.52
C ASN A 146 1.29 6.64 31.53
N ASP A 147 1.77 7.88 31.67
CA ASP A 147 1.16 8.87 32.56
C ASP A 147 -0.24 9.25 32.07
N GLU A 148 -0.39 9.56 30.77
CA GLU A 148 -1.69 9.89 30.17
C GLU A 148 -2.69 8.72 30.30
N LEU A 149 -2.20 7.48 30.13
CA LEU A 149 -3.01 6.28 30.25
C LEU A 149 -3.47 6.02 31.69
N SER A 150 -2.57 6.19 32.66
CA SER A 150 -2.86 5.93 34.08
C SER A 150 -3.76 7.00 34.71
N GLU A 151 -3.56 8.27 34.33
CA GLU A 151 -4.37 9.38 34.81
C GLU A 151 -5.68 9.56 34.03
N LEU A 152 -5.81 8.89 32.87
CA LEU A 152 -6.87 9.09 31.88
C LEU A 152 -7.05 10.58 31.54
N LYS A 153 -5.92 11.26 31.34
CA LYS A 153 -5.86 12.67 30.97
C LYS A 153 -4.83 12.88 29.87
N SER A 154 -5.14 13.74 28.90
CA SER A 154 -4.16 14.19 27.92
C SER A 154 -3.11 15.10 28.58
N LYS A 155 -2.01 15.38 27.86
CA LYS A 155 -1.03 16.42 28.25
C LYS A 155 -1.64 17.77 28.62
N ASP A 156 -2.76 18.15 28.01
CA ASP A 156 -3.45 19.43 28.28
C ASP A 156 -4.48 19.32 29.43
N GLY A 157 -4.48 18.20 30.15
CA GLY A 157 -5.37 17.95 31.29
C GLY A 157 -6.80 17.54 30.90
N GLN A 158 -7.08 17.31 29.61
CA GLN A 158 -8.41 16.89 29.17
C GLN A 158 -8.65 15.43 29.54
N LYS A 159 -9.82 15.13 30.12
CA LYS A 159 -10.21 13.76 30.45
C LYS A 159 -10.32 12.90 29.18
N LEU A 160 -9.62 11.78 29.18
CA LEU A 160 -9.70 10.77 28.11
C LEU A 160 -10.87 9.82 28.37
N ASP A 161 -11.57 9.47 27.30
CA ASP A 161 -12.59 8.42 27.31
C ASP A 161 -11.91 7.04 27.19
N PRO A 162 -11.99 6.17 28.22
CA PRO A 162 -11.37 4.85 28.18
C PRO A 162 -11.86 3.97 27.02
N LEU A 163 -13.09 4.16 26.54
CA LEU A 163 -13.65 3.38 25.43
C LEU A 163 -12.98 3.70 24.09
N LYS A 164 -12.28 4.83 24.00
CA LYS A 164 -11.50 5.24 22.82
C LYS A 164 -10.04 4.84 22.92
N ILE A 165 -9.62 4.22 24.03
CA ILE A 165 -8.26 3.72 24.20
C ILE A 165 -8.19 2.31 23.65
N VAL A 166 -7.27 2.10 22.70
CA VAL A 166 -6.99 0.81 22.11
C VAL A 166 -5.53 0.47 22.30
N THR A 167 -5.23 -0.78 22.67
CA THR A 167 -3.85 -1.25 22.83
C THR A 167 -3.47 -2.12 21.64
N ARG A 168 -2.34 -1.78 21.00
CA ARG A 168 -1.76 -2.51 19.87
C ARG A 168 -0.35 -2.94 20.26
N GLY A 169 -0.19 -4.22 20.60
CA GLY A 169 1.07 -4.71 21.16
C GLY A 169 1.43 -3.93 22.43
N ASN A 170 2.55 -3.21 22.41
CA ASN A 170 3.05 -2.44 23.56
C ASN A 170 2.67 -0.96 23.52
N THR A 171 1.86 -0.52 22.55
CA THR A 171 1.47 0.88 22.40
C THR A 171 -0.02 1.06 22.66
N SER A 172 -0.36 1.92 23.62
CA SER A 172 -1.73 2.40 23.80
C SER A 172 -1.97 3.62 22.94
N LEU A 173 -3.06 3.60 22.19
CA LEU A 173 -3.48 4.64 21.27
C LEU A 173 -4.83 5.17 21.72
N TYR A 174 -5.03 6.47 21.64
CA TYR A 174 -6.33 7.11 21.78
C TYR A 174 -6.91 7.41 20.40
N VAL A 175 -8.14 6.93 20.15
CA VAL A 175 -8.89 7.25 18.93
C VAL A 175 -9.39 8.69 19.02
N LEU A 176 -8.62 9.60 18.42
CA LEU A 176 -8.95 11.02 18.36
C LEU A 176 -10.19 11.27 17.49
N LYS A 177 -10.23 10.62 16.31
CA LYS A 177 -11.30 10.81 15.33
C LYS A 177 -11.58 9.52 14.58
N ASN A 178 -12.85 9.12 14.53
CA ASN A 178 -13.34 8.16 13.55
C ASN A 178 -13.79 8.90 12.28
N ILE A 179 -13.40 8.36 11.13
CA ILE A 179 -13.73 8.84 9.79
C ILE A 179 -14.56 7.75 9.13
N SER A 180 -15.87 7.99 9.02
CA SER A 180 -16.81 7.04 8.43
C SER A 180 -17.26 7.50 7.04
N GLY A 181 -17.48 6.52 6.16
CA GLY A 181 -17.94 6.69 4.79
C GLY A 181 -16.82 6.72 3.77
N ALA A 182 -17.08 6.09 2.61
CA ALA A 182 -16.11 5.94 1.53
C ALA A 182 -15.53 7.29 1.05
N ARG A 183 -16.38 8.30 0.84
CA ARG A 183 -15.93 9.62 0.35
C ARG A 183 -14.97 10.34 1.31
N ALA A 184 -15.25 10.28 2.61
CA ALA A 184 -14.40 10.90 3.62
C ALA A 184 -13.06 10.18 3.74
N ASN A 185 -13.08 8.85 3.67
CA ASN A 185 -11.88 8.03 3.65
C ASN A 185 -11.06 8.25 2.37
N GLU A 186 -11.67 8.38 1.20
CA GLU A 186 -10.96 8.75 -0.01
C GLU A 186 -10.24 10.10 0.10
N GLN A 187 -10.86 11.09 0.75
CA GLN A 187 -10.20 12.38 1.01
C GLN A 187 -8.98 12.19 1.92
N LEU A 188 -9.12 11.44 3.01
CA LEU A 188 -8.01 11.08 3.89
C LEU A 188 -6.88 10.40 3.12
N GLN A 189 -7.19 9.36 2.33
CA GLN A 189 -6.20 8.62 1.55
C GLN A 189 -5.50 9.49 0.50
N ARG A 190 -6.22 10.44 -0.12
CA ARG A 190 -5.59 11.40 -1.04
C ARG A 190 -4.57 12.28 -0.32
N MET A 191 -4.89 12.77 0.88
CA MET A 191 -3.96 13.59 1.67
C MET A 191 -2.74 12.78 2.13
N LEU A 192 -2.95 11.56 2.64
CA LEU A 192 -1.85 10.67 3.05
C LEU A 192 -0.99 10.26 1.85
N GLY A 193 -1.62 9.88 0.73
CA GLY A 193 -0.94 9.49 -0.50
C GLY A 193 -0.12 10.62 -1.11
N PHE A 194 -0.59 11.86 -1.01
CA PHE A 194 0.19 13.03 -1.42
C PHE A 194 1.50 13.15 -0.64
N THR A 195 1.44 13.06 0.71
CA THR A 195 2.63 13.10 1.57
C THR A 195 3.61 11.97 1.23
N ILE A 196 3.13 10.74 1.04
CA ILE A 196 3.97 9.59 0.67
C ILE A 196 4.61 9.81 -0.70
N SER A 197 3.86 10.29 -1.69
CA SER A 197 4.39 10.59 -3.03
C SER A 197 5.49 11.64 -2.99
N ARG A 198 5.30 12.75 -2.25
CA ARG A 198 6.32 13.79 -2.08
C ARG A 198 7.56 13.24 -1.37
N LYS A 199 7.39 12.42 -0.34
CA LYS A 199 8.52 11.79 0.37
C LYS A 199 9.36 10.91 -0.57
N ASN A 200 8.72 10.05 -1.36
CA ASN A 200 9.42 9.20 -2.34
C ASN A 200 10.14 10.04 -3.41
N GLU A 201 9.55 11.15 -3.84
CA GLU A 201 10.19 12.08 -4.77
C GLU A 201 11.43 12.74 -4.15
N ILE A 202 11.33 13.23 -2.91
CA ILE A 202 12.47 13.80 -2.17
C ILE A 202 13.60 12.78 -2.03
N GLU A 203 13.29 11.53 -1.66
CA GLU A 203 14.27 10.46 -1.55
C GLU A 203 14.98 10.19 -2.89
N LYS A 204 14.22 10.15 -3.99
CA LYS A 204 14.78 10.02 -5.34
C LYS A 204 15.69 11.19 -5.69
N LEU A 205 15.23 12.42 -5.48
CA LEU A 205 15.98 13.65 -5.77
C LEU A 205 17.26 13.73 -4.92
N ARG A 206 17.22 13.32 -3.65
CA ARG A 206 18.42 13.23 -2.80
C ARG A 206 19.41 12.20 -3.32
N GLY A 207 18.93 11.06 -3.83
CA GLY A 207 19.75 10.05 -4.49
C GLY A 207 20.38 10.54 -5.80
N GLU A 208 19.68 11.39 -6.56
CA GLU A 208 20.20 12.04 -7.77
C GLU A 208 21.22 13.13 -7.43
N LEU A 209 20.93 13.96 -6.42
CA LEU A 209 21.83 15.01 -5.94
C LEU A 209 23.19 14.43 -5.54
N ALA A 210 23.20 13.31 -4.82
CA ALA A 210 24.42 12.64 -4.38
C ALA A 210 25.32 12.15 -5.53
N LYS A 211 24.79 12.03 -6.76
CA LYS A 211 25.52 11.58 -7.95
C LYS A 211 25.79 12.70 -8.95
N THR A 212 25.25 13.90 -8.70
CA THR A 212 25.32 15.02 -9.62
C THR A 212 26.55 15.86 -9.28
N VAL A 213 27.43 16.09 -10.27
CA VAL A 213 28.65 16.90 -10.10
C VAL A 213 28.44 18.34 -10.58
N ASP A 214 27.60 18.53 -11.61
CA ASP A 214 27.35 19.85 -12.19
C ASP A 214 26.66 20.80 -11.19
N PRO A 215 27.26 21.95 -10.85
CA PRO A 215 26.71 22.88 -9.85
C PRO A 215 25.33 23.42 -10.21
N GLN A 216 25.05 23.67 -11.50
CA GLN A 216 23.75 24.18 -11.93
C GLN A 216 22.66 23.13 -11.79
N ALA A 217 22.94 21.87 -12.11
CA ALA A 217 22.05 20.76 -11.86
C ALA A 217 21.84 20.50 -10.36
N GLN A 218 22.89 20.59 -9.54
CA GLN A 218 22.77 20.49 -8.08
C GLN A 218 21.83 21.55 -7.49
N LEU A 219 21.94 22.80 -7.95
CA LEU A 219 21.04 23.89 -7.54
C LEU A 219 19.57 23.61 -7.92
N LYS A 220 19.31 23.13 -9.14
CA LYS A 220 17.95 22.77 -9.59
C LYS A 220 17.33 21.63 -8.79
N ILE A 221 18.12 20.58 -8.51
CA ILE A 221 17.67 19.44 -7.71
C ILE A 221 17.38 19.91 -6.28
N SER A 222 18.24 20.73 -5.69
CA SER A 222 18.06 21.29 -4.34
C SER A 222 16.79 22.14 -4.24
N ALA A 223 16.53 23.01 -5.22
CA ALA A 223 15.30 23.80 -5.28
C ALA A 223 14.04 22.91 -5.39
N SER A 224 14.11 21.82 -6.15
CA SER A 224 13.01 20.86 -6.30
C SER A 224 12.74 20.10 -4.99
N ILE A 225 13.79 19.73 -4.25
CA ILE A 225 13.66 19.14 -2.91
C ILE A 225 12.94 20.12 -1.97
N SER A 226 13.41 21.37 -1.90
CA SER A 226 12.78 22.38 -1.03
C SER A 226 11.31 22.65 -1.39
N ALA A 227 10.97 22.69 -2.67
CA ALA A 227 9.59 22.84 -3.12
C ALA A 227 8.72 21.63 -2.72
N ALA A 228 9.23 20.40 -2.87
CA ALA A 228 8.53 19.19 -2.46
C ALA A 228 8.36 19.10 -0.94
N GLU A 229 9.37 19.51 -0.15
CA GLU A 229 9.30 19.59 1.31
C GLU A 229 8.26 20.59 1.78
N LYS A 230 8.21 21.79 1.17
CA LYS A 230 7.20 22.80 1.46
C LYS A 230 5.79 22.30 1.18
N ALA A 231 5.57 21.71 0.00
CA ALA A 231 4.26 21.16 -0.36
C ALA A 231 3.82 20.03 0.59
N MET A 232 4.78 19.20 1.04
CA MET A 232 4.52 18.16 2.02
C MET A 232 4.10 18.75 3.38
N GLN A 233 4.79 19.80 3.85
CA GLN A 233 4.45 20.52 5.08
C GLN A 233 3.07 21.17 5.00
N GLU A 234 2.75 21.86 3.91
CA GLU A 234 1.43 22.49 3.70
C GLU A 234 0.29 21.45 3.71
N ASN A 235 0.51 20.30 3.06
CA ASN A 235 -0.47 19.20 3.08
C ASN A 235 -0.65 18.59 4.48
N GLU A 236 0.44 18.44 5.22
CA GLU A 236 0.43 17.94 6.60
C GLU A 236 -0.28 18.92 7.55
N GLU A 237 -0.03 20.22 7.44
CA GLU A 237 -0.74 21.25 8.22
C GLU A 237 -2.24 21.23 7.91
N LYS A 238 -2.61 21.09 6.63
CA LYS A 238 -4.00 20.94 6.22
C LYS A 238 -4.64 19.68 6.81
N LEU A 239 -3.93 18.54 6.80
CA LEU A 239 -4.41 17.28 7.36
C LEU A 239 -4.68 17.44 8.86
N ARG A 240 -3.68 17.95 9.59
CA ARG A 240 -3.78 18.18 11.03
C ARG A 240 -4.96 19.09 11.39
N LYS A 241 -5.10 20.21 10.69
CA LYS A 241 -6.24 21.12 10.88
C LYS A 241 -7.58 20.47 10.56
N THR A 242 -7.66 19.71 9.47
CA THR A 242 -8.90 19.05 9.03
C THR A 242 -9.40 18.03 10.06
N TYR A 243 -8.47 17.34 10.74
CA TYR A 243 -8.80 16.25 11.64
C TYR A 243 -8.54 16.55 13.13
N GLY A 244 -8.19 17.79 13.47
CA GLY A 244 -8.00 18.24 14.85
C GLY A 244 -6.78 17.64 15.54
N ILE A 245 -5.72 17.33 14.79
CA ILE A 245 -4.47 16.80 15.35
C ILE A 245 -3.59 17.98 15.77
N ASP A 246 -3.05 17.95 16.98
CA ASP A 246 -2.12 18.97 17.45
C ASP A 246 -0.84 19.00 16.60
N LYS A 247 -0.25 20.20 16.41
CA LYS A 247 0.92 20.41 15.53
C LYS A 247 2.14 19.56 15.93
N ASN A 248 2.32 19.31 17.23
CA ASN A 248 3.47 18.62 17.78
C ASN A 248 3.15 17.17 18.20
N GLN A 249 1.93 16.71 17.95
CA GLN A 249 1.50 15.37 18.32
C GLN A 249 1.74 14.37 17.20
N ASN A 250 2.33 13.23 17.54
CA ASN A 250 2.40 12.10 16.62
C ASN A 250 1.01 11.51 16.43
N TYR A 251 0.71 11.03 15.22
CA TYR A 251 -0.53 10.31 14.95
C TYR A 251 -0.27 9.14 14.01
N SER A 252 -1.23 8.22 14.01
CA SER A 252 -1.32 7.10 13.10
C SER A 252 -2.74 7.03 12.54
N VAL A 253 -2.89 6.40 11.37
CA VAL A 253 -4.19 6.15 10.76
C VAL A 253 -4.40 4.64 10.71
N GLU A 254 -5.42 4.15 11.41
CA GLU A 254 -5.83 2.75 11.39
C GLU A 254 -7.06 2.58 10.52
N ILE A 255 -6.99 1.73 9.50
CA ILE A 255 -8.16 1.35 8.71
C ILE A 255 -9.01 0.40 9.54
N SER A 256 -10.21 0.83 9.95
CA SER A 256 -11.11 0.00 10.76
C SER A 256 -11.97 -0.92 9.90
N LYS A 257 -12.42 -0.45 8.75
CA LYS A 257 -13.26 -1.20 7.83
C LYS A 257 -12.87 -0.95 6.38
N SER A 258 -12.68 -2.02 5.62
CA SER A 258 -12.40 -1.94 4.19
C SER A 258 -13.01 -3.11 3.41
N LYS A 259 -13.11 -2.92 2.10
CA LYS A 259 -13.65 -3.89 1.16
C LYS A 259 -12.65 -4.11 0.03
N MET A 260 -12.36 -5.37 -0.27
CA MET A 260 -11.53 -5.76 -1.40
C MET A 260 -12.41 -6.32 -2.51
N TYR A 261 -12.37 -5.63 -3.64
CA TYR A 261 -13.10 -5.95 -4.86
C TYR A 261 -12.14 -6.49 -5.91
N LEU A 262 -12.54 -7.57 -6.55
CA LEU A 262 -11.93 -8.07 -7.76
C LEU A 262 -12.57 -7.38 -8.97
N ILE A 263 -11.76 -6.87 -9.88
CA ILE A 263 -12.26 -6.39 -11.18
C ILE A 263 -12.54 -7.62 -12.05
N ILE A 264 -13.77 -7.73 -12.55
CA ILE A 264 -14.23 -8.86 -13.37
C ILE A 264 -14.74 -8.39 -14.73
N THR A 265 -14.64 -9.26 -15.73
CA THR A 265 -15.21 -9.02 -17.06
C THR A 265 -16.73 -9.28 -17.07
N PRO A 266 -17.46 -8.77 -18.09
CA PRO A 266 -18.87 -9.12 -18.29
C PRO A 266 -19.10 -10.63 -18.44
N GLU A 267 -18.17 -11.35 -19.07
CA GLU A 267 -18.20 -12.82 -19.19
C GLU A 267 -18.16 -13.48 -17.80
N GLU A 268 -17.20 -13.10 -16.98
CA GLU A 268 -17.06 -13.62 -15.61
C GLU A 268 -18.28 -13.28 -14.75
N GLU A 269 -18.89 -12.10 -14.93
CA GLU A 269 -20.14 -11.75 -14.26
C GLU A 269 -21.26 -12.74 -14.61
N ARG A 270 -21.43 -13.09 -15.89
CA ARG A 270 -22.45 -14.05 -16.33
C ARG A 270 -22.21 -15.42 -15.70
N GLU A 271 -20.97 -15.89 -15.67
CA GLU A 271 -20.60 -17.17 -15.07
C GLU A 271 -20.86 -17.19 -13.56
N LEU A 272 -20.47 -16.13 -12.85
CA LEU A 272 -20.72 -15.99 -11.40
C LEU A 272 -22.22 -15.94 -11.09
N ARG A 273 -23.00 -15.21 -11.88
CA ARG A 273 -24.46 -15.17 -11.73
C ARG A 273 -25.10 -16.53 -12.03
N ALA A 274 -24.63 -17.27 -13.03
CA ALA A 274 -25.13 -18.62 -13.31
C ALA A 274 -24.79 -19.61 -12.18
N LYS A 275 -23.63 -19.44 -11.54
CA LYS A 275 -23.13 -20.33 -10.48
C LYS A 275 -23.73 -20.04 -9.09
N PHE A 276 -24.05 -18.78 -8.80
CA PHE A 276 -24.44 -18.32 -7.46
C PHE A 276 -25.78 -17.57 -7.42
N GLY A 277 -26.42 -17.32 -8.55
CA GLY A 277 -27.64 -16.52 -8.70
C GLY A 277 -28.87 -17.32 -9.10
N GLY A 278 -29.13 -18.44 -8.41
CA GLY A 278 -30.40 -19.16 -8.39
C GLY A 278 -31.10 -18.99 -7.05
#